data_AF-A0A8J8NBK6-F1
#
_entry.id   AF-A0A8J8NBK6-F1
#
_cell.length_a   1.000
_cell.length_b   1.000
_cell.length_c   1.000
_cell.angle_alpha   90.00
_cell.angle_beta   90.00
_cell.angle_gamma   90.00
#
_symmetry.space_group_name_H-M   'P 1'
#
loop_
_entity.id
_entity.type
_entity.pdbx_description
1 polymer ?
#
loop_
_entity_poly.entity_id
_entity_poly.type
_entity_poly.pdbx_seq_one_letter_code
_entity_poly.pdbx_strand_id
1 'polypeptide(L)'
;MAHFLGQIGTETGGLKFTKEIPCYKENAIRSNFGFSKYCDLFIGFDCIDYSACATKSETIKCSQGIPTTNEKIKSKYICTPELFDYVYSCSARLKGGRYDLGNGKPKSKDGSTFLGRGFIQLTGKFNYKQLSDAWNNDTENKDDLKYFHLQSNEGGHIDELENNLDVAMKASMYYWQIKKSNTFADIDDIAEVTKRVKGSEDEKEVKARGDIKDKAIKTLKQQLYETYINSDLFFIDSLFFTSPNNYTI
;
A
#
# COMPACT_ATOMS: atom_id res chain seq x y z
N MET A 1 8.34 14.33 4.47
CA MET A 1 8.61 13.21 5.40
C MET A 1 7.41 12.86 6.29
N ALA A 2 6.90 13.76 7.14
CA ALA A 2 5.84 13.42 8.10
C ALA A 2 4.54 12.90 7.44
N HIS A 3 4.12 13.48 6.31
CA HIS A 3 2.98 12.97 5.54
C HIS A 3 3.19 11.52 5.10
N PHE A 4 4.37 11.20 4.57
CA PHE A 4 4.72 9.84 4.16
C PHE A 4 4.60 8.86 5.34
N LEU A 5 5.17 9.22 6.50
CA LEU A 5 5.05 8.44 7.74
C LEU A 5 3.60 8.26 8.20
N GLY A 6 2.78 9.31 8.08
CA GLY A 6 1.34 9.25 8.35
C GLY A 6 0.62 8.24 7.47
N GLN A 7 0.92 8.23 6.17
CA GLN A 7 0.31 7.29 5.23
C GLN A 7 0.76 5.86 5.50
N ILE A 8 2.07 5.58 5.55
CA ILE A 8 2.55 4.20 5.77
C ILE A 8 2.17 3.67 7.15
N GLY A 9 2.11 4.53 8.17
CA GLY A 9 1.67 4.17 9.50
C GLY A 9 0.22 3.68 9.52
N THR A 10 -0.67 4.34 8.76
CA THR A 10 -2.06 3.91 8.62
C THR A 10 -2.18 2.62 7.80
N GLU A 11 -1.56 2.55 6.62
CA GLU A 11 -1.68 1.38 5.71
C GLU A 11 -1.23 0.07 6.36
N THR A 12 -0.28 0.14 7.30
CA THR A 12 0.34 -1.04 7.93
C THR A 12 -0.16 -1.32 9.34
N GLY A 13 -1.16 -0.60 9.83
CA GLY A 13 -1.65 -0.73 11.21
C GLY A 13 -0.58 -0.40 12.26
N GLY A 14 0.25 0.61 11.99
CA GLY A 14 1.37 1.02 12.85
C GLY A 14 2.63 0.20 12.61
N LEU A 15 2.97 -0.05 11.34
CA LEU A 15 4.14 -0.82 10.88
C LEU A 15 4.12 -2.30 11.31
N LYS A 16 2.92 -2.85 11.54
CA LYS A 16 2.75 -4.24 11.99
C LYS A 16 2.56 -5.22 10.85
N PHE A 17 2.00 -4.76 9.73
CA PHE A 17 1.64 -5.61 8.61
C PHE A 17 2.22 -5.05 7.31
N THR A 18 2.92 -5.90 6.56
CA THR A 18 3.49 -5.58 5.24
C THR A 18 2.84 -6.40 4.13
N LYS A 19 1.83 -7.23 4.45
CA LYS A 19 1.09 -8.05 3.49
C LYS A 19 -0.36 -8.19 3.90
N GLU A 20 -1.27 -8.08 2.95
CA GLU A 20 -2.65 -8.52 3.12
C GLU A 20 -2.70 -10.04 3.28
N ILE A 21 -3.31 -10.49 4.38
CA ILE A 21 -3.47 -11.91 4.66
C ILE A 21 -4.77 -12.39 4.01
N PRO A 22 -4.73 -13.38 3.09
CA PRO A 22 -5.92 -13.90 2.43
C PRO A 22 -6.75 -14.82 3.34
N CYS A 23 -6.96 -14.42 4.60
CA CYS A 23 -7.73 -15.14 5.62
C CYS A 23 -8.97 -14.35 6.07
N TYR A 24 -9.91 -14.06 5.16
CA TYR A 24 -11.12 -13.34 5.53
C TYR A 24 -12.18 -14.29 6.10
N LYS A 25 -12.69 -13.95 7.29
CA LYS A 25 -13.87 -14.58 7.88
C LYS A 25 -15.14 -14.07 7.21
N GLU A 26 -16.22 -14.84 7.32
CA GLU A 26 -17.52 -14.54 6.72
C GLU A 26 -18.01 -13.10 6.94
N ASN A 27 -17.92 -12.58 8.16
CA ASN A 27 -18.32 -11.20 8.46
C ASN A 27 -17.48 -10.17 7.69
N ALA A 28 -16.17 -10.38 7.56
CA ALA A 28 -15.30 -9.48 6.81
C ALA A 28 -15.59 -9.54 5.31
N ILE A 29 -15.86 -10.72 4.76
CA ILE A 29 -16.26 -10.88 3.35
C ILE A 29 -17.53 -10.08 3.07
N ARG A 30 -18.55 -10.21 3.94
CA ARG A 30 -19.81 -9.46 3.81
C ARG A 30 -19.59 -7.95 3.90
N SER A 31 -18.85 -7.49 4.89
CA SER A 31 -18.61 -6.05 5.10
C SER A 31 -17.82 -5.41 3.96
N ASN A 32 -16.83 -6.11 3.41
CA ASN A 32 -15.91 -5.54 2.41
C ASN A 32 -16.43 -5.63 0.98
N PHE A 33 -17.11 -6.72 0.62
CA PHE A 33 -17.54 -6.96 -0.77
C PHE A 33 -19.04 -6.77 -0.98
N GLY A 34 -19.82 -6.84 0.10
CA GLY A 34 -21.27 -6.70 0.06
C GLY A 34 -21.97 -7.90 -0.60
N PHE A 35 -23.31 -7.85 -0.58
CA PHE A 35 -24.17 -8.92 -1.08
C PHE A 35 -24.49 -8.76 -2.57
N SER A 36 -24.54 -7.51 -3.04
CA SER A 36 -24.99 -7.19 -4.40
C SER A 36 -23.88 -7.26 -5.45
N LYS A 37 -22.62 -6.98 -5.11
CA LYS A 37 -21.55 -6.86 -6.13
C LYS A 37 -21.05 -8.21 -6.65
N TYR A 38 -20.90 -9.19 -5.76
CA TYR A 38 -20.27 -10.48 -6.02
C TYR A 38 -21.19 -11.62 -5.56
N CYS A 39 -22.27 -11.84 -6.29
CA CYS A 39 -23.32 -12.80 -5.91
C CYS A 39 -22.80 -14.26 -5.76
N ASP A 40 -21.75 -14.66 -6.50
CA ASP A 40 -21.18 -16.02 -6.37
C ASP A 40 -20.58 -16.32 -4.99
N LEU A 41 -20.31 -15.31 -4.16
CA LEU A 41 -19.79 -15.52 -2.80
C LEU A 41 -20.74 -16.34 -1.92
N PHE A 42 -22.03 -16.39 -2.26
CA PHE A 42 -23.09 -16.90 -1.39
C PHE A 42 -23.56 -18.29 -1.82
N ILE A 43 -23.82 -19.18 -0.84
CA ILE A 43 -24.35 -20.52 -1.10
C ILE A 43 -25.72 -20.40 -1.78
N GLY A 44 -25.91 -21.15 -2.87
CA GLY A 44 -27.14 -21.14 -3.67
C GLY A 44 -27.15 -20.11 -4.80
N PHE A 45 -26.07 -19.32 -4.96
CA PHE A 45 -25.93 -18.34 -6.04
C PHE A 45 -24.76 -18.70 -6.93
N ASP A 46 -24.99 -18.80 -8.23
CA ASP A 46 -23.95 -19.10 -9.22
C ASP A 46 -23.91 -18.00 -10.27
N CYS A 47 -22.73 -17.37 -10.41
CA CYS A 47 -22.53 -16.31 -11.39
C CYS A 47 -22.73 -16.84 -12.81
N ILE A 48 -23.37 -16.04 -13.65
CA ILE A 48 -23.57 -16.33 -15.08
C ILE A 48 -22.22 -16.27 -15.82
N ASP A 49 -21.39 -15.28 -15.46
CA ASP A 49 -20.03 -15.15 -15.95
C ASP A 49 -19.08 -14.91 -14.78
N TYR A 50 -18.31 -15.94 -14.43
CA TYR A 50 -17.32 -15.86 -13.35
C TYR A 50 -16.15 -14.93 -13.68
N SER A 51 -15.97 -14.57 -14.95
CA SER A 51 -14.94 -13.63 -15.40
C SER A 51 -15.46 -12.19 -15.50
N ALA A 52 -16.72 -11.93 -15.17
CA ALA A 52 -17.29 -10.59 -15.20
C ALA A 52 -16.72 -9.70 -14.09
N CYS A 53 -16.62 -8.41 -14.37
CA CYS A 53 -16.11 -7.41 -13.44
C CYS A 53 -17.26 -6.66 -12.75
N ALA A 54 -17.30 -6.65 -11.41
CA ALA A 54 -18.20 -5.73 -10.70
C ALA A 54 -17.65 -4.30 -10.80
N THR A 55 -18.54 -3.31 -10.98
CA THR A 55 -18.19 -1.89 -11.03
C THR A 55 -18.90 -1.10 -9.92
N LYS A 56 -18.80 0.24 -9.94
CA LYS A 56 -19.56 1.08 -9.00
C LYS A 56 -21.08 1.01 -9.28
N SER A 57 -21.47 0.83 -10.53
CA SER A 57 -22.86 0.83 -11.00
C SER A 57 -23.36 -0.55 -11.44
N GLU A 58 -22.47 -1.51 -11.65
CA GLU A 58 -22.81 -2.83 -12.18
C GLU A 58 -22.40 -3.93 -11.22
N THR A 59 -23.30 -4.89 -11.06
CA THR A 59 -23.09 -6.09 -10.25
C THR A 59 -22.84 -7.29 -11.14
N ILE A 60 -22.07 -8.27 -10.64
CA ILE A 60 -21.97 -9.57 -11.31
C ILE A 60 -23.34 -10.25 -11.20
N LYS A 61 -23.84 -10.77 -12.32
CA LYS A 61 -25.15 -11.41 -12.40
C LYS A 61 -25.04 -12.89 -12.00
N CYS A 62 -25.97 -13.35 -11.17
CA CYS A 62 -26.17 -14.77 -10.87
C CYS A 62 -27.53 -15.24 -11.38
N SER A 63 -27.63 -16.53 -11.67
CA SER A 63 -28.87 -17.15 -12.18
C SER A 63 -30.04 -16.98 -11.22
N GLN A 64 -29.76 -16.92 -9.92
CA GLN A 64 -30.72 -16.79 -8.83
C GLN A 64 -31.01 -15.33 -8.44
N GLY A 65 -30.44 -14.35 -9.15
CA GLY A 65 -30.58 -12.93 -8.85
C GLY A 65 -29.56 -12.43 -7.83
N ILE A 66 -30.01 -11.61 -6.88
CA ILE A 66 -29.15 -10.95 -5.88
C ILE A 66 -29.35 -11.63 -4.51
N PRO A 67 -28.28 -12.06 -3.83
CA PRO A 67 -28.34 -12.60 -2.47
C PRO A 67 -28.99 -11.62 -1.48
N THR A 68 -29.62 -12.17 -0.45
CA THR A 68 -30.08 -11.39 0.70
C THR A 68 -28.96 -11.31 1.75
N THR A 69 -29.29 -10.91 2.98
CA THR A 69 -28.30 -10.83 4.06
C THR A 69 -28.06 -12.15 4.79
N ASN A 70 -28.87 -13.18 4.52
CA ASN A 70 -28.96 -14.38 5.36
C ASN A 70 -28.17 -15.58 4.81
N GLU A 71 -27.84 -15.58 3.52
CA GLU A 71 -27.16 -16.70 2.87
C GLU A 71 -25.72 -16.79 3.35
N LYS A 72 -25.28 -18.00 3.70
CA LYS A 72 -23.91 -18.27 4.12
C LYS A 72 -22.92 -18.06 2.98
N ILE A 73 -21.67 -17.73 3.31
CA ILE A 73 -20.58 -17.65 2.32
C ILE A 73 -20.12 -19.06 1.93
N LYS A 74 -19.84 -19.30 0.64
CA LYS A 74 -19.27 -20.56 0.16
C LYS A 74 -17.91 -20.78 0.84
N SER A 75 -17.69 -21.95 1.42
CA SER A 75 -16.47 -22.28 2.19
C SER A 75 -15.17 -22.07 1.41
N LYS A 76 -15.21 -22.26 0.08
CA LYS A 76 -14.08 -22.02 -0.82
C LYS A 76 -13.56 -20.58 -0.83
N TYR A 77 -14.32 -19.61 -0.31
CA TYR A 77 -13.91 -18.21 -0.16
C TYR A 77 -13.48 -17.83 1.26
N ILE A 78 -13.72 -18.70 2.25
CA ILE A 78 -13.39 -18.39 3.65
C ILE A 78 -11.94 -18.77 3.90
N CYS A 79 -11.15 -17.76 4.25
CA CYS A 79 -9.72 -17.88 4.44
C CYS A 79 -8.94 -18.57 3.30
N THR A 80 -9.25 -18.21 2.06
CA THR A 80 -8.56 -18.73 0.88
C THR A 80 -8.10 -17.61 -0.06
N PRO A 81 -7.04 -17.85 -0.85
CA PRO A 81 -6.67 -16.99 -1.98
C PRO A 81 -7.77 -16.87 -3.04
N GLU A 82 -8.64 -17.87 -3.18
CA GLU A 82 -9.69 -17.90 -4.21
C GLU A 82 -10.66 -16.71 -4.07
N LEU A 83 -10.90 -16.22 -2.86
CA LEU A 83 -11.67 -14.99 -2.64
C LEU A 83 -11.07 -13.82 -3.41
N PHE A 84 -9.76 -13.64 -3.32
CA PHE A 84 -9.04 -12.54 -3.93
C PHE A 84 -8.86 -12.73 -5.43
N ASP A 85 -8.60 -13.96 -5.86
CA ASP A 85 -8.63 -14.30 -7.29
C ASP A 85 -9.99 -13.93 -7.90
N TYR A 86 -11.09 -14.09 -7.17
CA TYR A 86 -12.40 -13.67 -7.64
C TYR A 86 -12.61 -12.15 -7.55
N VAL A 87 -12.57 -11.57 -6.35
CA VAL A 87 -12.96 -10.17 -6.12
C VAL A 87 -11.91 -9.15 -6.63
N TYR A 88 -10.65 -9.55 -6.79
CA TYR A 88 -9.58 -8.70 -7.35
C TYR A 88 -9.22 -9.04 -8.80
N SER A 89 -9.84 -10.05 -9.43
CA SER A 89 -9.63 -10.31 -10.88
C SER A 89 -9.92 -9.11 -11.77
N CYS A 90 -10.75 -8.20 -11.29
CA CYS A 90 -11.44 -7.21 -12.11
C CYS A 90 -11.64 -5.85 -11.44
N SER A 91 -11.63 -5.81 -10.11
CA SER A 91 -11.98 -4.64 -9.31
C SER A 91 -11.01 -3.49 -9.63
N ALA A 92 -11.39 -2.31 -10.14
CA ALA A 92 -12.71 -1.74 -10.36
C ALA A 92 -12.66 -0.51 -11.31
N ARG A 93 -11.96 -0.59 -12.45
CA ARG A 93 -12.12 0.39 -13.54
C ARG A 93 -11.68 -0.19 -14.88
N LEU A 94 -12.41 0.24 -15.91
CA LEU A 94 -12.04 0.15 -17.32
C LEU A 94 -10.54 0.41 -17.51
N LYS A 95 -9.92 -0.26 -18.49
CA LYS A 95 -8.50 -0.09 -18.86
C LYS A 95 -8.11 1.40 -18.84
N GLY A 96 -7.15 1.79 -17.99
CA GLY A 96 -6.68 3.17 -17.84
C GLY A 96 -7.43 4.05 -16.83
N GLY A 97 -8.33 3.51 -16.02
CA GLY A 97 -9.02 4.25 -14.95
C GLY A 97 -8.33 4.17 -13.56
N ARG A 98 -8.67 5.08 -12.62
CA ARG A 98 -8.24 5.11 -11.17
C ARG A 98 -7.97 3.75 -10.50
N TYR A 99 -8.75 2.72 -10.81
CA TYR A 99 -8.73 1.43 -10.13
C TYR A 99 -8.55 0.29 -11.13
N ASP A 100 -7.89 0.56 -12.27
CA ASP A 100 -7.38 -0.49 -13.14
C ASP A 100 -6.20 -1.15 -12.43
N LEU A 101 -6.46 -2.28 -11.78
CA LEU A 101 -5.44 -3.08 -11.12
C LEU A 101 -4.61 -3.90 -12.11
N GLY A 102 -4.99 -3.96 -13.40
CA GLY A 102 -4.31 -4.77 -14.43
C GLY A 102 -4.33 -6.28 -14.16
N ASN A 103 -5.15 -6.74 -13.22
CA ASN A 103 -5.31 -8.16 -12.93
C ASN A 103 -6.11 -8.84 -14.04
N GLY A 104 -5.79 -10.10 -14.33
CA GLY A 104 -6.55 -10.95 -15.24
C GLY A 104 -7.74 -11.63 -14.56
N LYS A 105 -8.49 -12.39 -15.37
CA LYS A 105 -9.62 -13.23 -14.93
C LYS A 105 -9.23 -14.10 -13.73
N PRO A 106 -10.18 -14.56 -12.89
CA PRO A 106 -9.85 -15.31 -11.66
C PRO A 106 -8.88 -16.49 -11.87
N LYS A 107 -8.95 -17.18 -13.01
CA LYS A 107 -8.02 -18.27 -13.37
C LYS A 107 -6.55 -17.87 -13.48
N SER A 108 -6.23 -16.60 -13.73
CA SER A 108 -4.83 -16.13 -13.78
C SER A 108 -4.18 -16.08 -12.41
N LYS A 109 -4.98 -16.07 -11.32
CA LYS A 109 -4.55 -15.89 -9.95
C LYS A 109 -3.84 -14.57 -9.67
N ASP A 110 -4.00 -13.58 -10.55
CA ASP A 110 -3.40 -12.26 -10.36
C ASP A 110 -3.95 -11.58 -9.10
N GLY A 111 -5.22 -11.83 -8.75
CA GLY A 111 -5.87 -11.25 -7.57
C GLY A 111 -5.16 -11.61 -6.25
N SER A 112 -4.84 -12.89 -6.05
CA SER A 112 -4.07 -13.34 -4.87
C SER A 112 -2.56 -13.14 -5.00
N THR A 113 -2.02 -13.11 -6.22
CA THR A 113 -0.59 -12.86 -6.45
C THR A 113 -0.21 -11.42 -6.10
N PHE A 114 -1.00 -10.46 -6.59
CA PHE A 114 -0.78 -9.01 -6.45
C PHE A 114 -1.67 -8.39 -5.37
N LEU A 115 -1.81 -9.07 -4.22
CA LEU A 115 -2.38 -8.54 -2.99
C LEU A 115 -1.60 -7.33 -2.46
N GLY A 116 -2.17 -6.62 -1.49
CA GLY A 116 -1.46 -5.52 -0.81
C GLY A 116 -0.14 -5.99 -0.21
N ARG A 117 0.99 -5.39 -0.63
CA ARG A 117 2.33 -5.64 -0.06
C ARG A 117 3.10 -4.35 0.24
N GLY A 118 4.08 -4.45 1.12
CA GLY A 118 4.95 -3.35 1.55
C GLY A 118 4.23 -2.32 2.41
N PHE A 119 4.94 -1.23 2.70
CA PHE A 119 4.48 -0.18 3.63
C PHE A 119 3.32 0.66 3.08
N ILE A 120 3.13 0.70 1.77
CA ILE A 120 2.04 1.44 1.14
C ILE A 120 0.86 0.54 0.71
N GLN A 121 0.92 -0.76 1.03
CA GLN A 121 -0.07 -1.77 0.62
C GLN A 121 -0.33 -1.72 -0.89
N LEU A 122 0.75 -1.89 -1.68
CA LEU A 122 0.68 -1.89 -3.15
C LEU A 122 -0.19 -3.07 -3.64
N THR A 123 -1.25 -2.78 -4.38
CA THR A 123 -2.21 -3.79 -4.86
C THR A 123 -2.40 -3.71 -6.37
N GLY A 124 -2.48 -4.87 -7.04
CA GLY A 124 -2.80 -5.00 -8.46
C GLY A 124 -1.59 -4.98 -9.40
N LYS A 125 -1.54 -5.94 -10.32
CA LYS A 125 -0.45 -6.15 -11.29
C LYS A 125 0.03 -4.89 -12.00
N PHE A 126 -0.89 -4.00 -12.38
CA PHE A 126 -0.56 -2.72 -13.00
C PHE A 126 0.31 -1.84 -12.10
N ASN A 127 -0.01 -1.74 -10.82
CA ASN A 127 0.75 -0.94 -9.86
C ASN A 127 2.12 -1.57 -9.56
N TYR A 128 2.20 -2.90 -9.48
CA TYR A 128 3.49 -3.60 -9.39
C TYR A 128 4.37 -3.38 -10.62
N LYS A 129 3.77 -3.33 -11.82
CA LYS A 129 4.50 -3.03 -13.05
C LYS A 129 5.03 -1.60 -13.06
N GLN A 130 4.18 -0.62 -12.72
CA GLN A 130 4.61 0.78 -12.61
C GLN A 130 5.74 0.96 -11.60
N LEU A 131 5.68 0.26 -10.46
CA LEU A 131 6.76 0.29 -9.48
C LEU A 131 8.06 -0.30 -10.05
N SER A 132 7.98 -1.43 -10.74
CA SER A 132 9.15 -2.05 -11.39
C SER A 132 9.80 -1.09 -12.40
N ASP A 133 8.96 -0.39 -13.18
CA ASP A 133 9.43 0.56 -14.18
C ASP A 133 10.08 1.79 -13.54
N ALA A 134 9.48 2.33 -12.48
CA ALA A 134 10.07 3.45 -11.74
C ALA A 134 11.41 3.07 -11.09
N TRP A 135 11.48 1.88 -10.47
CA TRP A 135 12.71 1.36 -9.88
C TRP A 135 13.82 1.22 -10.93
N ASN A 136 13.52 0.57 -12.05
CA ASN A 136 14.53 0.24 -13.07
C ASN A 136 14.93 1.42 -13.96
N ASN A 137 14.11 2.49 -14.01
CA ASN A 137 14.46 3.73 -14.70
C ASN A 137 15.35 4.65 -13.85
N ASP A 138 15.46 4.39 -12.54
CA ASP A 138 16.35 5.16 -11.67
C ASP A 138 17.80 4.68 -11.84
N THR A 139 18.69 5.61 -12.17
CA THR A 139 20.12 5.34 -12.35
C THR A 139 20.79 4.79 -11.09
N GLU A 140 20.25 5.08 -9.90
CA GLU A 140 20.75 4.50 -8.65
C GLU A 140 20.58 2.98 -8.59
N ASN A 141 19.61 2.43 -9.31
CA ASN A 141 19.31 0.98 -9.30
C ASN A 141 19.84 0.26 -10.54
N LYS A 142 20.70 0.90 -11.35
CA LYS A 142 21.20 0.33 -12.62
C LYS A 142 21.85 -1.06 -12.47
N ASP A 143 22.41 -1.35 -11.30
CA ASP A 143 23.09 -2.61 -10.98
C ASP A 143 22.22 -3.56 -10.12
N ASP A 144 21.00 -3.16 -9.76
CA ASP A 144 20.04 -3.94 -8.95
C ASP A 144 18.61 -3.74 -9.46
N LEU A 145 18.36 -4.24 -10.68
CA LEU A 145 17.04 -4.18 -11.31
C LEU A 145 16.04 -5.10 -10.61
N LYS A 146 14.82 -4.61 -10.36
CA LYS A 146 13.76 -5.36 -9.70
C LYS A 146 12.51 -5.47 -10.58
N TYR A 147 11.90 -6.65 -10.56
CA TYR A 147 10.69 -6.96 -11.30
C TYR A 147 9.60 -7.43 -10.34
N PHE A 148 8.97 -6.49 -9.65
CA PHE A 148 7.94 -6.77 -8.65
C PHE A 148 6.65 -7.34 -9.24
N HIS A 149 6.41 -7.13 -10.55
CA HIS A 149 5.24 -7.66 -11.26
C HIS A 149 5.38 -9.13 -11.71
N LEU A 150 6.50 -9.77 -11.39
CA LEU A 150 6.78 -11.17 -11.66
C LEU A 150 6.93 -11.93 -10.34
N GLN A 151 6.60 -13.22 -10.33
CA GLN A 151 6.82 -14.06 -9.17
C GLN A 151 8.30 -14.48 -9.06
N SER A 152 8.73 -14.84 -7.85
CA SER A 152 10.12 -15.24 -7.58
C SER A 152 10.59 -16.43 -8.42
N ASN A 153 9.69 -17.38 -8.74
CA ASN A 153 9.97 -18.50 -9.64
C ASN A 153 10.04 -18.12 -11.13
N GLU A 154 9.67 -16.89 -11.49
CA GLU A 154 9.74 -16.32 -12.84
C GLU A 154 10.90 -15.30 -12.97
N GLY A 155 11.82 -15.26 -12.00
CA GLY A 155 12.88 -14.24 -11.91
C GLY A 155 12.39 -12.88 -11.38
N GLY A 156 11.20 -12.85 -10.80
CA GLY A 156 10.62 -11.69 -10.15
C GLY A 156 11.13 -11.47 -8.73
N HIS A 157 10.75 -10.32 -8.17
CA HIS A 157 11.23 -9.84 -6.87
C HIS A 157 10.08 -9.45 -5.95
N ILE A 158 8.87 -9.97 -6.21
CA ILE A 158 7.65 -9.59 -5.50
C ILE A 158 7.74 -9.80 -3.98
N ASP A 159 8.43 -10.85 -3.53
CA ASP A 159 8.55 -11.19 -2.10
C ASP A 159 9.53 -10.27 -1.35
N GLU A 160 10.40 -9.53 -2.06
CA GLU A 160 11.28 -8.55 -1.43
C GLU A 160 10.50 -7.36 -0.84
N LEU A 161 9.27 -7.10 -1.30
CA LEU A 161 8.39 -6.10 -0.71
C LEU A 161 7.92 -6.46 0.72
N GLU A 162 8.13 -7.70 1.15
CA GLU A 162 7.80 -8.16 2.49
C GLU A 162 9.03 -8.54 3.29
N ASN A 163 9.97 -9.23 2.65
CA ASN A 163 11.10 -9.88 3.31
C ASN A 163 12.38 -9.03 3.30
N ASN A 164 12.41 -7.91 2.57
CA ASN A 164 13.53 -6.97 2.54
C ASN A 164 13.03 -5.57 2.91
N LEU A 165 13.41 -5.11 4.11
CA LEU A 165 12.96 -3.85 4.68
C LEU A 165 13.34 -2.64 3.81
N ASP A 166 14.58 -2.61 3.31
CA ASP A 166 15.11 -1.50 2.53
C ASP A 166 14.42 -1.42 1.17
N VAL A 167 14.22 -2.58 0.53
CA VAL A 167 13.48 -2.67 -0.75
C VAL A 167 12.02 -2.26 -0.54
N ALA A 168 11.34 -2.74 0.50
CA ALA A 168 9.96 -2.39 0.80
C ALA A 168 9.79 -0.88 1.07
N MET A 169 10.74 -0.28 1.80
CA MET A 169 10.73 1.17 2.08
C MET A 169 11.01 1.99 0.83
N LYS A 170 12.07 1.66 0.07
CA LYS A 170 12.42 2.34 -1.18
C LYS A 170 11.30 2.21 -2.23
N ALA A 171 10.67 1.04 -2.32
CA ALA A 171 9.50 0.82 -3.15
C ALA A 171 8.32 1.75 -2.78
N SER A 172 8.10 1.95 -1.48
CA SER A 172 7.05 2.86 -0.98
C SER A 172 7.36 4.32 -1.33
N MET A 173 8.64 4.71 -1.33
CA MET A 173 9.09 6.04 -1.80
C MET A 173 8.90 6.22 -3.30
N TYR A 174 9.20 5.21 -4.13
CA TYR A 174 8.88 5.27 -5.57
C TYR A 174 7.38 5.40 -5.81
N TYR A 175 6.55 4.64 -5.11
CA TYR A 175 5.09 4.79 -5.23
C TYR A 175 4.63 6.20 -4.85
N TRP A 176 5.18 6.75 -3.76
CA TRP A 176 4.92 8.13 -3.35
C TRP A 176 5.28 9.15 -4.45
N GLN A 177 6.40 8.96 -5.13
CA GLN A 177 6.82 9.78 -6.28
C GLN A 177 5.89 9.61 -7.48
N ILE A 178 5.54 8.37 -7.86
CA ILE A 178 4.59 8.06 -8.94
C ILE A 178 3.26 8.79 -8.71
N LYS A 179 2.80 8.86 -7.46
CA LYS A 179 1.58 9.56 -7.07
C LYS A 179 1.72 11.08 -6.97
N LYS A 180 2.93 11.63 -7.14
CA LYS A 180 3.24 13.07 -7.07
C LYS A 180 2.79 13.69 -5.74
N SER A 181 2.96 12.96 -4.64
CA SER A 181 2.41 13.34 -3.34
C SER A 181 3.19 14.46 -2.64
N ASN A 182 4.46 14.72 -3.02
CA ASN A 182 5.27 15.81 -2.44
C ASN A 182 4.56 17.17 -2.56
N THR A 183 4.05 17.53 -3.74
CA THR A 183 3.42 18.84 -3.98
C THR A 183 2.27 19.15 -3.01
N PHE A 184 1.53 18.12 -2.59
CA PHE A 184 0.40 18.26 -1.66
C PHE A 184 0.85 18.17 -0.20
N ALA A 185 1.84 17.31 0.08
CA ALA A 185 2.45 17.25 1.40
C ALA A 185 3.13 18.57 1.80
N ASP A 186 3.75 19.26 0.84
CA ASP A 186 4.48 20.52 1.09
C ASP A 186 3.55 21.68 1.46
N ILE A 187 2.29 21.64 1.02
CA ILE A 187 1.24 22.60 1.40
C ILE A 187 0.32 22.08 2.52
N ASP A 188 0.71 20.99 3.17
CA ASP A 188 -0.02 20.31 4.25
C ASP A 188 -1.44 19.79 3.90
N ASP A 189 -1.68 19.46 2.62
CA ASP A 189 -2.98 18.93 2.15
C ASP A 189 -3.09 17.42 2.39
N ILE A 190 -3.47 17.05 3.62
CA ILE A 190 -3.62 15.66 4.03
C ILE A 190 -4.74 14.92 3.27
N ALA A 191 -5.78 15.63 2.83
CA ALA A 191 -6.91 15.03 2.12
C ALA A 191 -6.48 14.56 0.73
N GLU A 192 -5.81 15.42 -0.03
CA GLU A 192 -5.33 15.09 -1.37
C GLU A 192 -4.18 14.07 -1.33
N VAL A 193 -3.28 14.15 -0.33
CA VAL A 193 -2.27 13.10 -0.10
C VAL A 193 -2.94 11.74 0.13
N THR A 194 -3.94 11.68 1.02
CA THR A 194 -4.68 10.44 1.33
C THR A 194 -5.37 9.88 0.09
N LYS A 195 -6.03 10.75 -0.67
CA LYS A 195 -6.71 10.41 -1.92
C LYS A 195 -5.77 9.85 -2.99
N ARG A 196 -4.52 10.30 -3.03
CA ARG A 196 -3.50 9.82 -3.98
C ARG A 196 -2.93 8.47 -3.60
N VAL A 197 -2.69 8.25 -2.31
CA VAL A 197 -2.17 6.98 -1.79
C VAL A 197 -3.24 5.90 -1.80
N LYS A 198 -4.40 6.16 -1.19
CA LYS A 198 -5.48 5.19 -0.96
C LYS A 198 -6.52 5.13 -2.09
N GLY A 199 -6.63 6.20 -2.88
CA GLY A 199 -7.63 6.33 -3.93
C GLY A 199 -8.94 7.00 -3.51
N SER A 200 -9.11 7.40 -2.23
CA SER A 200 -10.30 8.08 -1.68
C SER A 200 -9.93 9.01 -0.53
N GLU A 201 -10.81 9.96 -0.22
CA GLU A 201 -10.66 10.95 0.86
C GLU A 201 -11.71 10.73 1.97
N ASP A 202 -11.85 9.49 2.44
CA ASP A 202 -12.75 9.19 3.56
C ASP A 202 -12.33 9.97 4.81
N GLU A 203 -13.26 10.69 5.44
CA GLU A 203 -12.97 11.63 6.51
C GLU A 203 -12.25 10.98 7.71
N LYS A 204 -12.65 9.75 8.07
CA LYS A 204 -12.05 9.02 9.20
C LYS A 204 -10.61 8.62 8.88
N GLU A 205 -10.37 8.16 7.65
CA GLU A 205 -9.04 7.81 7.17
C GLU A 205 -8.12 9.03 7.06
N VAL A 206 -8.62 10.14 6.50
CA VAL A 206 -7.89 11.41 6.42
C VAL A 206 -7.49 11.87 7.81
N LYS A 207 -8.42 11.83 8.78
CA LYS A 207 -8.12 12.16 10.17
C LYS A 207 -7.07 11.22 10.77
N ALA A 208 -7.22 9.91 10.62
CA ALA A 208 -6.28 8.94 11.18
C ALA A 208 -4.84 9.14 10.65
N ARG A 209 -4.71 9.40 9.34
CA ARG A 209 -3.41 9.68 8.70
C ARG A 209 -2.84 11.02 9.16
N GLY A 210 -3.69 12.03 9.32
CA GLY A 210 -3.33 13.34 9.89
C GLY A 210 -2.81 13.23 11.33
N ASP A 211 -3.49 12.47 12.19
CA ASP A 211 -3.10 12.27 13.58
C ASP A 211 -1.70 11.62 13.69
N ILE A 212 -1.36 10.66 12.81
CA ILE A 212 -0.03 10.04 12.75
C ILE A 212 1.01 11.02 12.17
N LYS A 213 0.67 11.74 11.10
CA LYS A 213 1.51 12.81 10.52
C LYS A 213 1.90 13.83 11.61
N ASP A 214 0.97 14.31 12.40
CA ASP A 214 1.22 15.33 13.42
C ASP A 214 2.13 14.82 14.54
N LYS A 215 1.95 13.55 14.94
CA LYS A 215 2.89 12.87 15.85
C LYS A 215 4.30 12.81 15.25
N ALA A 216 4.41 12.46 13.98
CA ALA A 216 5.70 12.43 13.28
C ALA A 216 6.36 13.82 13.21
N ILE A 217 5.59 14.88 12.93
CA ILE A 217 6.10 16.27 12.95
C ILE A 217 6.69 16.60 14.32
N LYS A 218 5.99 16.27 15.41
CA LYS A 218 6.46 16.53 16.77
C LYS A 218 7.79 15.85 17.04
N THR A 219 7.91 14.56 16.71
CA THR A 219 9.14 13.79 16.91
C THR A 219 10.31 14.32 16.06
N LEU A 220 10.07 14.62 14.78
CA LEU A 220 11.11 15.12 13.88
C LEU A 220 11.63 16.50 14.31
N LYS A 221 10.75 17.39 14.78
CA LYS A 221 11.16 18.70 15.32
C LYS A 221 12.00 18.56 16.59
N GLN A 222 11.65 17.62 17.46
CA GLN A 222 12.44 17.34 18.67
C GLN A 222 13.84 16.84 18.32
N GLN A 223 13.97 15.89 17.39
CA GLN A 223 15.27 15.39 16.93
C GLN A 223 16.12 16.48 16.29
N LEU A 224 15.52 17.38 15.51
CA LEU A 224 16.25 18.52 14.92
C LEU A 224 16.80 19.46 16.01
N TYR A 225 16.01 19.72 17.04
CA TYR A 225 16.44 20.54 18.17
C TYR A 225 17.58 19.89 18.96
N GLU A 226 17.48 18.58 19.25
CA GLU A 226 18.54 17.82 19.91
C GLU A 226 19.83 17.77 19.07
N THR A 227 19.70 17.61 17.75
CA THR A 227 20.85 17.62 16.83
C THR A 227 21.53 18.99 16.82
N TYR A 228 20.74 20.07 16.77
CA TYR A 228 21.24 21.45 16.79
C TYR A 228 22.00 21.77 18.09
N ILE A 229 21.45 21.38 19.25
CA ILE A 229 22.13 21.55 20.55
C ILE A 229 23.46 20.77 20.57
N ASN A 230 23.45 19.53 20.10
CA ASN A 230 24.65 18.70 20.11
C ASN A 230 25.73 19.22 19.14
N SER A 231 25.35 19.77 17.98
CA SER A 231 26.31 20.42 17.08
C SER A 231 26.92 21.69 17.68
N ASP A 232 26.13 22.48 18.41
CA ASP A 232 26.62 23.68 19.09
C ASP A 232 27.55 23.32 20.26
N LEU A 233 27.24 22.27 21.03
CA LEU A 233 28.12 21.73 22.09
C LEU A 233 29.45 21.21 21.53
N PHE A 234 29.43 20.46 20.42
CA PHE A 234 30.66 20.03 19.74
C PHE A 234 31.51 21.19 19.22
N PHE A 235 30.87 22.26 18.74
CA PHE A 235 31.56 23.48 18.31
C PHE A 235 32.22 24.20 19.50
N ILE A 236 31.53 24.27 20.64
CA ILE A 236 32.04 24.85 21.88
C ILE A 236 33.22 24.04 22.42
N ASP A 237 33.14 22.71 22.47
CA ASP A 237 34.24 21.86 22.92
C ASP A 237 35.47 21.98 21.99
N SER A 238 35.27 22.13 20.67
CA SER A 238 36.38 22.34 19.72
C SER A 238 37.10 23.68 19.91
N LEU A 239 36.42 24.70 20.45
CA LEU A 239 37.00 26.01 20.76
C LEU A 239 37.79 26.02 22.08
N PHE A 240 37.48 25.10 23.00
CA PHE A 240 38.17 25.02 24.30
C PHE A 240 39.40 24.09 24.31
N PHE A 241 39.60 23.24 23.29
CA PHE A 241 40.73 22.30 23.22
C PHE A 241 41.91 22.73 22.32
N THR A 242 41.92 23.94 21.75
CA THR A 242 43.10 24.47 21.03
C THR A 242 43.87 25.50 21.86
N SER A 243 44.66 25.04 22.83
CA SER A 243 45.85 25.79 23.28
C SER A 243 46.95 24.82 23.71
N PRO A 244 48.01 24.63 22.90
CA PRO A 244 49.24 24.03 23.39
C PRO A 244 49.99 25.10 24.20
N ASN A 245 49.94 24.97 25.52
CA ASN A 245 50.83 25.69 26.42
C ASN A 245 52.27 25.20 26.22
N ASN A 246 53.01 25.85 25.32
CA ASN A 246 54.47 25.80 25.29
C ASN A 246 55.02 26.98 26.08
N TYR A 247 55.26 26.77 27.37
CA TYR A 247 56.23 27.54 28.14
C TYR A 247 57.18 26.55 28.80
N THR A 248 58.40 26.48 28.26
CA THR A 248 59.55 25.86 28.92
C THR A 248 60.36 26.96 29.59
N ILE A 249 60.81 26.68 30.82
CA ILE A 249 61.59 27.53 31.74
C ILE A 249 62.98 27.83 31.16
#